data_AF-W6NC92-F1
#
_entry.id   AF-W6NC92-F1
#
_cell.length_a   1.000
_cell.length_b   1.000
_cell.length_c   1.000
_cell.angle_alpha   90.00
_cell.angle_beta   90.00
_cell.angle_gamma   90.00
#
_symmetry.space_group_name_H-M   'P 1'
#
loop_
_entity.id
_entity.type
_entity.pdbx_description
1 polymer ?
#
loop_
_entity_poly.entity_id
_entity_poly.type
_entity_poly.pdbx_seq_one_letter_code
_entity_poly.pdbx_strand_id
1 'polypeptide(L)'
;MELPEAYLDQALSIHFNRFDIAGDDYVKVYEGSTKGRALHEDAGFNNDHRPPAQLVSRLNCPALKTPPLVSLSTKVATYGTKVVVSCPPGFEFASGRGRAFDVHCQLGGKWTESSLPNCQPVYCSAVPQIANGYAESATNVSFGGVAKYSCYKGFSFSSGSSIEEIHCGIDGNWTPSPSCR
;
A
#
# COMPACT_ATOMS: atom_id res chain seq x y z
N MET A 1 -30.18 -13.17 13.78
CA MET A 1 -29.17 -14.19 13.43
C MET A 1 -27.85 -13.46 13.43
N GLU A 2 -27.02 -13.64 14.47
CA GLU A 2 -25.67 -13.09 14.48
C GLU A 2 -24.75 -14.09 13.79
N LEU A 3 -23.90 -13.58 12.88
CA LEU A 3 -22.91 -14.41 12.22
C LEU A 3 -21.77 -14.71 13.20
N PRO A 4 -21.17 -15.93 13.15
CA PRO A 4 -19.97 -16.22 13.93
C PRO A 4 -18.86 -15.22 13.63
N GLU A 5 -17.99 -14.93 14.61
CA GLU A 5 -16.94 -13.90 14.48
C GLU A 5 -16.06 -14.04 13.22
N ALA A 6 -15.85 -15.27 12.75
CA ALA A 6 -15.12 -15.57 11.52
C ALA A 6 -15.75 -15.03 10.23
N TYR A 7 -17.02 -14.61 10.28
CA TYR A 7 -17.80 -14.12 9.13
C TYR A 7 -18.26 -12.66 9.27
N LEU A 8 -17.90 -11.96 10.36
CA LEU A 8 -18.20 -10.53 10.56
C LEU A 8 -17.64 -9.65 9.43
N ASP A 9 -16.64 -10.19 8.75
CA ASP A 9 -15.87 -9.56 7.71
C ASP A 9 -16.41 -9.82 6.30
N GLN A 10 -17.46 -10.64 6.14
CA GLN A 10 -18.05 -10.92 4.85
C GLN A 10 -19.25 -10.00 4.62
N ALA A 11 -19.33 -9.41 3.43
CA ALA A 11 -20.52 -8.67 3.03
C ALA A 11 -21.72 -9.62 3.03
N LEU A 12 -22.77 -9.29 3.79
CA LEU A 12 -24.03 -10.03 3.75
C LEU A 12 -24.59 -9.91 2.33
N SER A 13 -24.72 -11.03 1.63
CA SER A 13 -25.38 -11.12 0.33
C SER A 13 -26.66 -11.94 0.48
N ILE A 14 -27.76 -11.41 -0.04
CA ILE A 14 -29.06 -12.08 -0.03
C ILE A 14 -29.45 -12.26 -1.49
N HIS A 15 -29.58 -13.52 -1.91
CA HIS A 15 -29.98 -13.88 -3.26
C HIS A 15 -31.39 -14.46 -3.23
N PHE A 16 -32.30 -13.90 -4.03
CA PHE A 16 -33.69 -14.33 -4.09
C PHE A 16 -33.93 -15.12 -5.38
N ASN A 17 -34.26 -16.41 -5.26
CA ASN A 17 -34.73 -17.19 -6.41
C ASN A 17 -36.22 -16.90 -6.71
N ARG A 18 -36.99 -16.54 -5.69
CA ARG A 18 -38.40 -16.15 -5.75
C ARG A 18 -38.67 -15.20 -4.59
N PHE A 19 -39.42 -14.13 -4.82
CA PHE A 19 -39.71 -13.09 -3.81
C PHE A 19 -41.21 -12.80 -3.81
N ASP A 20 -41.97 -13.61 -3.08
CA ASP A 20 -43.42 -13.45 -2.98
C ASP A 20 -43.75 -13.14 -1.52
N ILE A 21 -44.28 -11.94 -1.27
CA ILE A 21 -44.70 -11.49 0.08
C ILE A 21 -46.19 -11.10 0.07
N ALA A 22 -46.85 -11.01 1.22
CA ALA A 22 -48.27 -10.64 1.26
C ALA A 22 -48.48 -9.19 0.77
N GLY A 23 -49.69 -8.86 0.32
CA GLY A 23 -49.97 -7.60 -0.38
C GLY A 23 -49.70 -6.33 0.44
N ASP A 24 -49.79 -6.43 1.77
CA ASP A 24 -49.53 -5.35 2.73
C ASP A 24 -48.16 -5.49 3.44
N ASP A 25 -47.42 -6.55 3.14
CA ASP A 25 -46.11 -6.81 3.73
C ASP A 25 -44.98 -6.08 2.96
N TYR A 26 -43.88 -5.84 3.67
CA TYR A 26 -42.66 -5.29 3.11
C TYR A 26 -41.42 -5.88 3.79
N VAL A 27 -40.33 -6.01 3.04
CA VAL A 27 -39.03 -6.41 3.57
C VAL A 27 -38.10 -5.20 3.61
N LYS A 28 -37.68 -4.80 4.81
CA LYS A 28 -36.70 -3.74 5.02
C LYS A 28 -35.37 -4.35 5.45
N VAL A 29 -34.34 -4.04 4.68
CA VAL A 29 -32.97 -4.50 4.94
C VAL A 29 -32.16 -3.33 5.47
N TYR A 30 -31.56 -3.52 6.64
CA TYR A 30 -30.73 -2.52 7.29
C TYR A 30 -29.34 -3.06 7.55
N GLU A 31 -28.38 -2.15 7.58
CA GLU A 31 -27.01 -2.43 8.00
C GLU A 31 -26.90 -2.50 9.53
N GLY A 32 -26.39 -3.62 10.06
CA GLY A 32 -26.07 -3.82 11.47
C GLY A 32 -27.29 -4.06 12.38
N SER A 33 -28.27 -3.17 12.37
CA SER A 33 -29.51 -3.31 13.14
C SER A 33 -30.70 -2.69 12.42
N THR A 34 -31.92 -2.93 12.90
CA THR A 34 -33.16 -2.32 12.38
C THR A 34 -33.21 -0.79 12.51
N LYS A 35 -32.30 -0.19 13.28
CA LYS A 35 -32.12 1.27 13.38
C LYS A 35 -30.93 1.78 12.56
N GLY A 36 -30.24 0.89 11.84
CA GLY A 36 -29.08 1.22 11.03
C GLY A 36 -29.46 1.85 9.69
N ARG A 37 -28.48 1.93 8.78
CA ARG A 37 -28.69 2.51 7.45
C ARG A 37 -29.55 1.58 6.61
N ALA A 38 -30.63 2.11 6.04
CA ALA A 38 -31.46 1.36 5.11
C ALA A 38 -30.68 1.04 3.82
N LEU A 39 -30.80 -0.21 3.35
CA LEU A 39 -30.27 -0.71 2.07
C LEU A 39 -31.36 -0.83 1.01
N HIS A 40 -32.46 -0.09 1.18
CA HIS A 40 -33.61 -0.05 0.29
C HIS A 40 -34.12 1.38 0.17
N GLU A 41 -34.92 1.64 -0.85
CA GLU A 41 -35.64 2.91 -1.01
C GLU A 41 -36.95 2.87 -0.21
N ASP A 42 -37.48 4.04 0.15
CA ASP A 42 -38.81 4.27 0.70
C ASP A 42 -39.31 3.23 1.73
N ALA A 43 -40.36 2.49 1.37
CA ALA A 43 -41.08 1.55 2.23
C ALA A 43 -40.42 0.16 2.32
N GLY A 44 -39.34 -0.11 1.60
CA GLY A 44 -38.73 -1.43 1.49
C GLY A 44 -39.17 -2.20 0.25
N PHE A 45 -38.80 -3.47 0.19
CA PHE A 45 -39.09 -4.32 -0.96
C PHE A 45 -40.45 -5.00 -0.84
N ASN A 46 -41.20 -5.02 -1.94
CA ASN A 46 -42.48 -5.71 -2.06
C ASN A 46 -42.67 -6.38 -3.43
N ASN A 47 -43.86 -6.91 -3.71
CA ASN A 47 -44.13 -7.61 -4.97
C ASN A 47 -43.97 -6.71 -6.21
N ASP A 48 -44.24 -5.41 -6.07
CA ASP A 48 -44.13 -4.41 -7.13
C ASP A 48 -42.71 -3.82 -7.21
N HIS A 49 -42.02 -3.69 -6.06
CA HIS A 49 -40.66 -3.18 -5.92
C HIS A 49 -39.75 -4.28 -5.35
N ARG A 50 -39.36 -5.21 -6.22
CA ARG A 50 -38.52 -6.36 -5.85
C ARG A 50 -37.07 -5.92 -5.58
N PRO A 51 -36.34 -6.58 -4.66
CA PRO A 51 -34.95 -6.27 -4.41
C PRO A 51 -34.08 -6.61 -5.63
N PRO A 52 -32.99 -5.85 -5.88
CA PRO A 52 -32.00 -6.23 -6.87
C PRO A 52 -31.36 -7.59 -6.49
N ALA A 53 -30.82 -8.29 -7.48
CA ALA A 53 -30.17 -9.59 -7.29
C ALA A 53 -29.02 -9.57 -6.26
N GLN A 54 -28.46 -8.39 -6.01
CA GLN A 54 -27.47 -8.17 -4.96
C GLN A 54 -27.74 -6.83 -4.27
N LEU A 55 -27.95 -6.87 -2.96
CA LEU A 55 -27.98 -5.70 -2.08
C LEU A 55 -26.57 -5.47 -1.53
N VAL A 56 -26.03 -4.26 -1.73
CA VAL A 56 -24.68 -3.96 -1.24
C VAL A 56 -24.67 -2.68 -0.41
N SER A 57 -24.03 -2.78 0.75
CA SER A 57 -23.77 -1.61 1.57
C SER A 57 -22.53 -0.85 1.07
N ARG A 58 -22.72 0.43 0.72
CA ARG A 58 -21.63 1.38 0.45
C ARG A 58 -21.14 1.97 1.77
N LEU A 59 -20.53 1.15 2.61
CA LEU A 59 -19.91 1.66 3.84
C LEU A 59 -18.66 2.46 3.49
N ASN A 60 -18.45 3.51 4.27
CA ASN A 60 -17.13 4.13 4.35
C ASN A 60 -16.19 3.18 5.08
N CYS A 61 -14.94 3.16 4.64
CA CYS A 61 -13.89 2.40 5.29
C CYS A 61 -13.45 3.08 6.59
N PRO A 62 -12.87 2.32 7.53
CA PRO A 62 -12.22 2.90 8.69
C PRO A 62 -11.02 3.76 8.28
N ALA A 63 -10.58 4.66 9.16
CA ALA A 63 -9.35 5.40 8.93
C ALA A 63 -8.15 4.43 8.79
N LEU A 64 -7.34 4.60 7.73
CA LEU A 64 -6.13 3.82 7.52
C LEU A 64 -5.13 4.07 8.67
N LYS A 65 -4.67 3.00 9.31
CA LYS A 65 -3.56 3.07 10.25
C LYS A 65 -2.25 3.09 9.48
N THR A 66 -1.47 4.15 9.66
CA THR A 66 -0.20 4.35 8.96
C THR A 66 0.98 4.00 9.88
N PRO A 67 1.86 3.08 9.46
CA PRO A 67 3.16 2.90 10.10
C PRO A 67 4.03 4.16 9.98
N PRO A 68 5.15 4.23 10.74
CA PRO A 68 6.13 5.29 10.59
C PRO A 68 6.61 5.45 9.14
N LEU A 69 6.88 6.68 8.72
CA LEU A 69 7.35 7.07 7.38
C LEU A 69 6.33 6.90 6.24
N VAL A 70 5.23 6.18 6.43
CA VAL A 70 4.20 6.03 5.40
C VAL A 70 3.34 7.29 5.32
N SER A 71 3.13 7.79 4.10
CA SER A 71 2.28 8.93 3.80
C SER A 71 1.07 8.53 2.95
N LEU A 72 -0.05 9.23 3.11
CA LEU A 72 -1.29 9.02 2.37
C LEU A 72 -1.58 10.25 1.50
N SER A 73 -2.05 10.06 0.27
CA SER A 73 -2.52 11.16 -0.58
C SER A 73 -3.77 11.86 -0.04
N THR A 74 -4.60 11.14 0.72
CA THR A 74 -5.82 11.66 1.37
C THR A 74 -6.15 10.84 2.61
N LYS A 75 -6.86 11.45 3.55
CA LYS A 75 -7.45 10.76 4.72
C LYS A 75 -8.92 10.40 4.52
N VAL A 76 -9.49 10.75 3.36
CA VAL A 76 -10.87 10.41 3.00
C VAL A 76 -10.99 8.89 2.89
N ALA A 77 -12.03 8.35 3.51
CA ALA A 77 -12.29 6.91 3.57
C ALA A 77 -13.68 6.53 3.03
N THR A 78 -14.28 7.38 2.19
CA THR A 78 -15.58 7.06 1.60
C THR A 78 -15.47 5.89 0.63
N TYR A 79 -16.55 5.12 0.46
CA TYR A 79 -16.62 4.06 -0.54
C TYR A 79 -16.11 4.53 -1.92
N GLY A 80 -15.28 3.72 -2.58
CA GLY A 80 -14.70 4.02 -3.89
C GLY A 80 -13.47 4.94 -3.84
N THR A 81 -13.10 5.46 -2.66
CA THR A 81 -11.89 6.30 -2.53
C THR A 81 -10.65 5.49 -2.86
N LYS A 82 -9.78 6.09 -3.68
CA LYS A 82 -8.43 5.62 -3.97
C LYS A 82 -7.43 6.45 -3.18
N VAL A 83 -6.60 5.79 -2.38
CA VAL A 83 -5.52 6.40 -1.59
C VAL A 83 -4.20 5.92 -2.13
N VAL A 84 -3.32 6.85 -2.51
CA VAL A 84 -1.93 6.52 -2.84
C VAL A 84 -1.17 6.50 -1.52
N VAL A 85 -0.61 5.34 -1.19
CA VAL A 85 0.29 5.15 -0.04
C VAL A 85 1.72 5.25 -0.53
N SER A 86 2.58 5.97 0.19
CA SER A 86 3.95 6.24 -0.28
C SER A 86 4.98 6.32 0.83
N CYS A 87 6.16 5.77 0.57
CA CYS A 87 7.37 5.98 1.35
C CYS A 87 8.12 7.26 0.92
N PRO A 88 8.92 7.86 1.81
CA PRO A 88 9.74 9.01 1.47
C PRO A 88 10.81 8.67 0.42
N PRO A 89 11.41 9.66 -0.26
CA PRO A 89 12.52 9.42 -1.18
C PRO A 89 13.64 8.61 -0.53
N GLY A 90 14.20 7.65 -1.27
CA GLY A 90 15.24 6.75 -0.78
C GLY A 90 14.74 5.59 0.09
N PHE A 91 13.42 5.46 0.26
CA PHE A 91 12.76 4.35 0.93
C PHE A 91 11.74 3.68 0.02
N GLU A 92 11.49 2.41 0.29
CA GLU A 92 10.52 1.57 -0.39
C GLU A 92 9.74 0.72 0.62
N PHE A 93 8.62 0.14 0.20
CA PHE A 93 7.88 -0.78 1.05
C PHE A 93 8.62 -2.10 1.19
N ALA A 94 8.76 -2.59 2.43
CA ALA A 94 9.41 -3.87 2.74
C ALA A 94 8.74 -5.09 2.07
N SER A 95 7.52 -4.91 1.55
CA SER A 95 6.83 -5.90 0.73
C SER A 95 7.35 -6.01 -0.72
N GLY A 96 8.34 -5.21 -1.12
CA GLY A 96 8.85 -5.18 -2.49
C GLY A 96 7.94 -4.50 -3.51
N ARG A 97 6.97 -3.69 -3.05
CA ARG A 97 6.00 -2.98 -3.91
C ARG A 97 6.51 -1.64 -4.44
N GLY A 98 7.83 -1.43 -4.38
CA GLY A 98 8.46 -0.15 -4.68
C GLY A 98 8.08 0.93 -3.67
N ARG A 99 8.10 2.19 -4.11
CA ARG A 99 7.93 3.37 -3.24
C ARG A 99 6.47 3.77 -2.99
N ALA A 100 5.57 3.46 -3.92
CA ALA A 100 4.18 3.89 -3.86
C ALA A 100 3.25 2.84 -4.49
N PHE A 101 2.05 2.69 -3.93
CA PHE A 101 0.99 1.87 -4.51
C PHE A 101 -0.39 2.38 -4.10
N ASP A 102 -1.42 1.82 -4.70
CA ASP A 102 -2.80 2.26 -4.50
C ASP A 102 -3.58 1.34 -3.56
N VAL A 103 -4.35 1.93 -2.66
CA VAL A 103 -5.29 1.24 -1.78
C VAL A 103 -6.69 1.79 -2.02
N HIS A 104 -7.69 0.91 -2.15
CA HIS A 104 -9.06 1.29 -2.51
C HIS A 104 -10.05 0.91 -1.42
N CYS A 105 -11.01 1.79 -1.14
CA CYS A 105 -12.13 1.48 -0.26
C CYS A 105 -13.20 0.72 -1.06
N GLN A 106 -13.31 -0.57 -0.81
CA GLN A 106 -14.19 -1.49 -1.51
C GLN A 106 -15.58 -1.57 -0.87
N LEU A 107 -16.47 -2.30 -1.55
CA LEU A 107 -17.79 -2.64 -1.03
C LEU A 107 -17.64 -3.36 0.32
N GLY A 108 -18.57 -3.09 1.24
CA GLY A 108 -18.48 -3.62 2.61
C GLY A 108 -17.55 -2.86 3.55
N GLY A 109 -17.03 -1.68 3.14
CA GLY A 109 -16.27 -0.81 4.05
C GLY A 109 -14.86 -1.32 4.34
N LYS A 110 -14.28 -2.05 3.38
CA LYS A 110 -12.97 -2.68 3.52
C LYS A 110 -11.97 -2.07 2.56
N TRP A 111 -10.78 -1.77 3.07
CA TRP A 111 -9.66 -1.43 2.21
C TRP A 111 -9.14 -2.67 1.49
N THR A 112 -8.59 -2.50 0.28
CA THR A 112 -7.86 -3.58 -0.42
C THR A 112 -6.68 -4.11 0.38
N GLU A 113 -6.18 -3.34 1.34
CA GLU A 113 -5.14 -3.73 2.28
C GLU A 113 -5.66 -3.73 3.71
N SER A 114 -5.53 -4.86 4.40
CA SER A 114 -5.86 -4.96 5.84
C SER A 114 -4.83 -4.22 6.71
N SER A 115 -3.59 -4.10 6.26
CA SER A 115 -2.50 -3.42 6.96
C SER A 115 -1.47 -2.88 5.98
N LEU A 116 -0.98 -1.67 6.21
CA LEU A 116 0.08 -1.09 5.38
C LEU A 116 1.46 -1.63 5.80
N PRO A 117 2.32 -2.03 4.85
CA PRO A 117 3.68 -2.47 5.16
C PRO A 117 4.56 -1.30 5.59
N ASN A 118 5.62 -1.61 6.35
CA ASN A 118 6.61 -0.62 6.75
C ASN A 118 7.48 -0.17 5.57
N CYS A 119 7.99 1.06 5.65
CA CYS A 119 9.06 1.52 4.79
C CYS A 119 10.42 0.99 5.27
N GLN A 120 11.27 0.60 4.33
CA GLN A 120 12.68 0.28 4.51
C GLN A 120 13.52 1.15 3.57
N PRO A 121 14.80 1.42 3.87
CA PRO A 121 15.64 2.14 2.92
C PRO A 121 15.82 1.30 1.65
N VAL A 122 16.02 1.97 0.51
CA VAL A 122 16.47 1.30 -0.71
C VAL A 122 17.88 0.75 -0.46
N TYR A 123 18.16 -0.46 -0.92
CA TYR A 123 19.48 -1.08 -0.82
C TYR A 123 20.15 -1.11 -2.18
N CYS A 124 21.38 -0.61 -2.24
CA CYS A 124 22.22 -0.79 -3.40
C CYS A 124 22.79 -2.20 -3.46
N SER A 125 23.31 -2.57 -4.63
CA SER A 125 24.11 -3.78 -4.79
C SER A 125 25.35 -3.75 -3.87
N ALA A 126 26.03 -4.90 -3.76
CA ALA A 126 27.30 -4.96 -3.06
C ALA A 126 28.27 -3.89 -3.61
N VAL A 127 29.06 -3.29 -2.72
CA VAL A 127 30.03 -2.24 -3.05
C VAL A 127 30.91 -2.71 -4.23
N PRO A 128 30.89 -2.01 -5.37
CA PRO A 128 31.43 -2.53 -6.63
C PRO A 128 32.95 -2.69 -6.57
N GLN A 129 33.47 -3.81 -7.08
CA GLN A 129 34.91 -3.93 -7.29
C GLN A 129 35.31 -3.17 -8.56
N ILE A 130 36.46 -2.48 -8.53
CA ILE A 130 36.97 -1.73 -9.69
C ILE A 130 38.33 -2.25 -10.11
N ALA A 131 38.68 -2.07 -11.39
CA ALA A 131 40.01 -2.37 -11.86
C ALA A 131 41.02 -1.38 -11.25
N ASN A 132 42.19 -1.89 -10.86
CA ASN A 132 43.32 -1.09 -10.38
C ASN A 132 43.05 -0.24 -9.12
N GLY A 133 42.02 -0.58 -8.35
CA GLY A 133 41.70 0.06 -7.08
C GLY A 133 40.84 -0.83 -6.20
N TYR A 134 40.54 -0.36 -4.99
CA TYR A 134 39.78 -1.10 -4.00
C TYR A 134 38.97 -0.15 -3.12
N ALA A 135 37.88 -0.67 -2.55
CA ALA A 135 37.13 0.04 -1.52
C ALA A 135 37.89 -0.06 -0.18
N GLU A 136 38.29 1.08 0.38
CA GLU A 136 38.94 1.15 1.70
C GLU A 136 37.94 0.92 2.83
N SER A 137 36.74 1.47 2.66
CA SER A 137 35.67 1.39 3.66
C SER A 137 34.31 1.63 3.02
N ALA A 138 33.27 1.13 3.68
CA ALA A 138 31.89 1.46 3.37
C ALA A 138 31.09 1.58 4.67
N THR A 139 30.22 2.58 4.76
CA THR A 139 29.36 2.79 5.94
C THR A 139 28.23 1.77 6.00
N ASN A 140 27.50 1.61 4.89
CA ASN A 140 26.47 0.60 4.67
C ASN A 140 26.16 0.52 3.17
N VAL A 141 25.25 -0.38 2.77
CA VAL A 141 24.76 -0.50 1.38
C VAL A 141 23.31 -0.01 1.22
N SER A 142 22.78 0.72 2.19
CA SER A 142 21.45 1.34 2.12
C SER A 142 21.52 2.76 1.57
N PHE A 143 20.40 3.33 1.17
CA PHE A 143 20.28 4.70 0.67
C PHE A 143 21.05 5.70 1.55
N GLY A 144 21.89 6.53 0.91
CA GLY A 144 22.78 7.48 1.58
C GLY A 144 24.07 6.85 2.15
N GLY A 145 24.24 5.53 2.05
CA GLY A 145 25.49 4.83 2.31
C GLY A 145 26.63 5.36 1.46
N VAL A 146 27.84 5.32 2.01
CA VAL A 146 29.05 5.90 1.38
C VAL A 146 30.14 4.86 1.37
N ALA A 147 30.81 4.71 0.23
CA ALA A 147 32.02 3.89 0.08
C ALA A 147 33.18 4.75 -0.40
N LYS A 148 34.36 4.55 0.19
CA LYS A 148 35.60 5.27 -0.12
C LYS A 148 36.55 4.36 -0.86
N TYR A 149 37.13 4.85 -1.95
CA TYR A 149 38.03 4.08 -2.80
C TYR A 149 39.42 4.68 -2.85
N SER A 150 40.40 3.79 -3.02
CA SER A 150 41.78 4.13 -3.33
C SER A 150 42.29 3.32 -4.51
N CYS A 151 43.18 3.92 -5.30
CA CYS A 151 43.85 3.23 -6.39
C CYS A 151 45.07 2.46 -5.89
N TYR A 152 45.37 1.34 -6.54
CA TYR A 152 46.63 0.64 -6.30
C TYR A 152 47.81 1.50 -6.77
N LYS A 153 49.00 1.20 -6.23
CA LYS A 153 50.23 1.92 -6.57
C LYS A 153 50.48 1.93 -8.07
N GLY A 154 50.72 3.12 -8.62
CA GLY A 154 50.95 3.34 -10.05
C GLY A 154 49.70 3.76 -10.83
N PHE A 155 48.53 3.78 -10.19
CA PHE A 155 47.28 4.26 -10.75
C PHE A 155 46.75 5.45 -9.96
N SER A 156 45.89 6.24 -10.58
CA SER A 156 45.28 7.41 -9.96
C SER A 156 43.84 7.61 -10.42
N PHE A 157 43.05 8.29 -9.61
CA PHE A 157 41.76 8.78 -10.05
C PHE A 157 41.94 9.89 -11.08
N SER A 158 41.00 10.00 -12.02
CA SER A 158 41.05 11.06 -13.05
C SER A 158 40.93 12.47 -12.46
N SER A 159 40.35 12.59 -11.26
CA SER A 159 40.30 13.84 -10.48
C SER A 159 41.66 14.26 -9.92
N GLY A 160 42.65 13.36 -9.89
CA GLY A 160 43.91 13.55 -9.18
C GLY A 160 43.80 13.41 -7.65
N SER A 161 42.61 13.13 -7.11
CA SER A 161 42.44 12.82 -5.69
C SER A 161 43.12 11.50 -5.32
N SER A 162 43.50 11.36 -4.05
CA SER A 162 43.96 10.07 -3.52
C SER A 162 42.80 9.16 -3.13
N ILE A 163 41.64 9.74 -2.81
CA ILE A 163 40.42 9.04 -2.39
C ILE A 163 39.22 9.60 -3.16
N GLU A 164 38.36 8.72 -3.66
CA GLU A 164 37.04 9.09 -4.18
C GLU A 164 35.92 8.41 -3.40
N GLU A 165 34.80 9.12 -3.25
CA GLU A 165 33.61 8.63 -2.56
C GLU A 165 32.49 8.34 -3.56
N ILE A 166 31.77 7.26 -3.30
CA ILE A 166 30.55 6.89 -4.03
C ILE A 166 29.40 6.70 -3.04
N HIS A 167 28.19 7.02 -3.49
CA HIS A 167 27.00 7.06 -2.66
C HIS A 167 25.92 6.13 -3.19
N CYS A 168 25.20 5.47 -2.27
CA CYS A 168 24.04 4.67 -2.63
C CYS A 168 22.84 5.58 -2.92
N GLY A 169 22.43 5.61 -4.18
CA GLY A 169 21.35 6.44 -4.71
C GLY A 169 19.94 5.92 -4.40
N ILE A 170 18.94 6.75 -4.75
CA ILE A 170 17.51 6.41 -4.52
C ILE A 170 17.02 5.25 -5.40
N ASP A 171 17.76 4.94 -6.46
CA ASP A 171 17.48 3.92 -7.47
C ASP A 171 18.19 2.59 -7.17
N GLY A 172 18.90 2.50 -6.04
CA GLY A 172 19.66 1.31 -5.68
C GLY A 172 20.99 1.20 -6.43
N ASN A 173 21.49 2.30 -7.01
CA ASN A 173 22.77 2.32 -7.70
C ASN A 173 23.82 3.15 -6.97
N TRP A 174 25.06 2.68 -7.02
CA TRP A 174 26.22 3.41 -6.54
C TRP A 174 26.65 4.46 -7.55
N THR A 175 26.76 5.72 -7.12
CA THR A 175 27.16 6.84 -7.98
C THR A 175 28.08 7.83 -7.25
N PRO A 176 29.07 8.45 -7.92
CA PRO A 176 29.52 8.15 -9.29
C PRO A 176 30.20 6.77 -9.38
N SER A 177 30.50 6.29 -10.59
CA SER A 177 31.28 5.06 -10.77
C SER A 177 32.78 5.36 -10.61
N PRO A 178 33.48 4.78 -9.63
CA PRO A 178 34.89 5.10 -9.41
C PRO A 178 35.77 4.42 -10.46
N SER A 179 36.85 5.09 -10.90
CA SER A 179 37.76 4.56 -11.92
C SER A 179 39.21 4.99 -11.68
N CYS A 180 40.09 4.00 -11.57
CA CYS A 180 41.53 4.18 -11.51
C CYS A 180 42.16 4.00 -12.90
N ARG A 181 43.05 4.92 -13.30
CA ARG A 181 43.77 4.89 -14.57
C ARG A 181 45.26 5.09 -14.40
#